data_AF-A0A924M0J0-F1
#
_entry.id   AF-A0A924M0J0-F1
#
_cell.length_a   1.000
_cell.length_b   1.000
_cell.length_c   1.000
_cell.angle_alpha   90.00
_cell.angle_beta   90.00
_cell.angle_gamma   90.00
#
_symmetry.space_group_name_H-M   'P 1'
#
loop_
_entity.id
_entity.type
_entity.pdbx_description
1 polymer ?
#
loop_
_entity_poly.entity_id
_entity_poly.type
_entity_poly.pdbx_seq_one_letter_code
_entity_poly.pdbx_strand_id
1 'polypeptide(L)'
;MYDLDLEVVDRRDPNDVGGMEALPLSVEDVAGLVAHVLIVADVPEGVIEGGVSFVSVETIAELNFEHRGIAGATDVLSFPIDQLDELQADMPRQLGDVMICPAYVAGQVADGSTMV
;
A
#
# COMPACT_ATOMS: atom_id res chain seq x y z
N MET A 1 -20.72 8.56 4.24
CA MET A 1 -20.06 7.23 4.30
C MET A 1 -19.33 7.11 2.98
N TYR A 2 -17.99 7.04 3.01
CA TYR A 2 -17.20 6.90 1.78
C TYR A 2 -17.65 5.63 1.06
N ASP A 3 -17.97 5.77 -0.22
CA ASP A 3 -18.15 4.62 -1.10
C ASP A 3 -16.77 4.34 -1.70
N LEU A 4 -16.04 3.44 -1.04
CA LEU A 4 -14.67 3.10 -1.42
C LEU A 4 -14.74 1.94 -2.39
N ASP A 5 -14.52 2.23 -3.67
CA ASP A 5 -14.15 1.23 -4.66
C ASP A 5 -12.65 0.94 -4.48
N LEU A 6 -12.31 0.35 -3.33
CA LEU A 6 -10.94 -0.01 -3.01
C LEU A 6 -10.62 -1.39 -3.58
N GLU A 7 -9.74 -1.44 -4.55
CA GLU A 7 -9.22 -2.70 -5.07
C GLU A 7 -8.04 -3.14 -4.19
N VAL A 8 -8.30 -3.98 -3.19
CA VAL A 8 -7.20 -4.70 -2.52
C VAL A 8 -6.74 -5.79 -3.47
N VAL A 9 -5.78 -5.44 -4.31
CA VAL A 9 -5.15 -6.41 -5.20
C VAL A 9 -4.02 -7.07 -4.43
N ASP A 10 -4.27 -8.30 -4.01
CA ASP A 10 -3.21 -9.22 -3.67
C ASP A 10 -2.50 -9.63 -4.97
N ARG A 11 -1.62 -8.75 -5.49
CA ARG A 11 -0.76 -8.99 -6.65
C ARG A 11 0.36 -9.98 -6.31
N ARG A 12 -0.04 -11.13 -5.74
CA ARG A 12 0.81 -12.32 -5.69
C ARG A 12 1.34 -12.55 -7.10
N ASP A 13 2.65 -12.52 -7.27
CA ASP A 13 3.21 -13.34 -8.31
C ASP A 13 2.85 -14.80 -7.94
N PRO A 14 2.18 -15.58 -8.80
CA PRO A 14 1.85 -16.97 -8.52
C PRO A 14 3.07 -17.87 -8.27
N ASN A 15 4.29 -17.38 -8.52
CA ASN A 15 5.56 -18.03 -8.18
C ASN A 15 6.23 -17.47 -6.93
N ASP A 16 5.69 -16.40 -6.34
CA ASP A 16 6.22 -15.74 -5.16
C ASP A 16 5.58 -16.33 -3.88
N VAL A 17 6.30 -17.32 -3.35
CA VAL A 17 5.92 -18.05 -2.13
C VAL A 17 6.21 -17.30 -0.83
N GLY A 18 6.69 -16.04 -0.89
CA GLY A 18 7.22 -15.33 0.29
C GLY A 18 6.35 -14.21 0.86
N GLY A 19 5.36 -13.70 0.11
CA GLY A 19 4.73 -12.41 0.44
C GLY A 19 3.70 -12.39 1.58
N MET A 20 2.98 -13.50 1.82
CA MET A 20 1.77 -13.46 2.67
C MET A 20 1.61 -14.62 3.67
N GLU A 21 2.60 -15.53 3.80
CA GLU A 21 2.47 -16.69 4.70
C GLU A 21 2.49 -16.31 6.21
N ALA A 22 2.65 -15.02 6.56
CA ALA A 22 2.89 -14.55 7.93
C ALA A 22 1.90 -13.52 8.49
N LEU A 23 0.93 -13.00 7.74
CA LEU A 23 0.03 -11.95 8.24
C LEU A 23 -1.42 -12.41 8.42
N PRO A 24 -2.01 -12.33 9.63
CA PRO A 24 -3.40 -12.68 9.89
C PRO A 24 -4.36 -11.53 9.53
N LEU A 25 -4.20 -10.92 8.35
CA LEU A 25 -5.03 -9.79 7.90
C LEU A 25 -5.88 -10.22 6.70
N SER A 26 -7.19 -9.98 6.78
CA SER A 26 -8.07 -10.13 5.63
C SER A 26 -8.09 -8.87 4.75
N VAL A 27 -8.59 -9.01 3.52
CA VAL A 27 -8.86 -7.87 2.64
C VAL A 27 -9.78 -6.85 3.31
N GLU A 28 -10.77 -7.31 4.07
CA GLU A 28 -11.74 -6.48 4.77
C GLU A 28 -11.09 -5.67 5.91
N ASP A 29 -10.13 -6.27 6.63
CA ASP A 29 -9.37 -5.57 7.67
C ASP A 29 -8.53 -4.43 7.08
N VAL A 30 -7.87 -4.69 5.95
CA VAL A 30 -7.06 -3.68 5.24
C VAL A 30 -7.94 -2.56 4.71
N ALA A 31 -9.05 -2.90 4.06
CA ALA A 31 -10.01 -1.92 3.56
C ALA A 31 -10.57 -1.04 4.69
N GLY A 32 -10.91 -1.65 5.84
CA GLY A 32 -11.37 -0.92 7.02
C GLY A 32 -10.31 0.05 7.58
N LEU A 33 -9.04 -0.35 7.59
CA LEU A 33 -7.93 0.52 8.00
C LEU A 33 -7.74 1.69 7.04
N VAL A 34 -7.76 1.43 5.73
CA VAL A 34 -7.63 2.50 4.72
C VAL A 34 -8.78 3.50 4.85
N ALA A 35 -10.03 3.02 4.97
CA ALA A 35 -11.18 3.86 5.19
C ALA A 35 -11.04 4.75 6.43
N HIS A 36 -10.55 4.17 7.53
CA HIS A 36 -10.30 4.92 8.76
C HIS A 36 -9.25 6.01 8.57
N VAL A 37 -8.13 5.72 7.89
CA VAL A 37 -7.07 6.70 7.62
C VAL A 37 -7.59 7.84 6.74
N LEU A 38 -8.41 7.56 5.72
CA LEU A 38 -8.99 8.60 4.86
C LEU A 38 -9.90 9.55 5.63
N ILE A 39 -10.71 9.02 6.57
CA ILE A 39 -11.52 9.84 7.49
C ILE A 39 -10.64 10.73 8.36
N VAL A 40 -9.61 10.16 8.98
CA VAL A 40 -8.73 10.90 9.89
C VAL A 40 -7.90 11.97 9.16
N ALA A 41 -7.54 11.71 7.90
CA ALA A 41 -6.79 12.62 7.05
C ALA A 41 -7.64 13.72 6.41
N ASP A 42 -8.96 13.78 6.71
CA ASP A 42 -9.90 14.77 6.17
C ASP A 42 -9.92 14.79 4.63
N VAL A 43 -9.79 13.62 4.01
CA VAL A 43 -9.88 13.50 2.55
C VAL A 43 -11.34 13.79 2.14
N PRO A 44 -11.59 14.65 1.13
CA PRO A 44 -12.97 14.98 0.75
C PRO A 44 -13.83 13.76 0.44
N GLU A 45 -15.11 13.80 0.84
CA GLU A 45 -16.07 12.74 0.55
C GLU A 45 -16.26 12.56 -0.97
N GLY A 46 -16.34 11.31 -1.42
CA GLY A 46 -16.52 10.95 -2.83
C GLY A 46 -16.17 9.49 -3.10
N VAL A 47 -16.25 9.07 -4.37
CA VAL A 47 -15.69 7.78 -4.81
C VAL A 47 -14.17 7.91 -4.78
N ILE A 48 -13.51 7.02 -4.05
CA ILE A 48 -12.05 6.99 -3.93
C ILE A 48 -11.57 5.64 -4.41
N GLU A 49 -10.61 5.65 -5.34
CA GLU A 49 -9.94 4.49 -5.87
C GLU A 49 -8.49 4.47 -5.39
N GLY A 50 -8.03 3.29 -4.96
CA GLY A 50 -6.65 3.08 -4.55
C GLY A 50 -6.33 1.60 -4.43
N GLY A 51 -5.07 1.26 -4.65
CA GLY A 51 -4.56 -0.09 -4.55
C GLY A 51 -3.66 -0.26 -3.32
N VAL A 52 -3.84 -1.36 -2.60
CA VAL A 52 -2.86 -1.83 -1.61
C VAL A 52 -2.42 -3.22 -2.01
N SER A 53 -1.12 -3.40 -2.22
CA SER A 53 -0.52 -4.68 -2.56
C SER A 53 0.55 -5.08 -1.55
N PHE A 54 0.54 -6.35 -1.15
CA PHE A 54 1.63 -6.94 -0.38
C PHE A 54 2.61 -7.62 -1.34
N VAL A 55 3.89 -7.30 -1.21
CA VAL A 55 4.94 -7.73 -2.15
C VAL A 55 6.14 -8.33 -1.43
N SER A 56 6.92 -9.15 -2.13
CA SER A 56 8.19 -9.71 -1.63
C SER A 56 9.30 -8.67 -1.45
N VAL A 57 10.36 -9.10 -0.77
CA VAL A 57 11.58 -8.31 -0.54
C VAL A 57 12.26 -7.99 -1.87
N GLU A 58 12.30 -8.97 -2.78
CA GLU A 58 12.85 -8.83 -4.12
C GLU A 58 12.06 -7.80 -4.92
N THR A 59 10.74 -7.96 -4.99
CA THR A 59 9.85 -7.04 -5.72
C THR A 59 9.95 -5.60 -5.20
N ILE A 60 9.93 -5.40 -3.88
CA ILE A 60 10.02 -4.04 -3.34
C ILE A 60 11.41 -3.42 -3.53
N ALA A 61 12.48 -4.22 -3.56
CA ALA A 61 13.83 -3.75 -3.86
C ALA A 61 13.97 -3.31 -5.32
N GLU A 62 13.39 -4.08 -6.26
CA GLU A 62 13.33 -3.73 -7.67
C GLU A 62 12.59 -2.41 -7.87
N LEU A 63 11.38 -2.29 -7.32
CA LEU A 63 10.57 -1.07 -7.40
C LEU A 63 11.28 0.14 -6.77
N ASN A 64 11.96 -0.04 -5.63
CA ASN A 64 12.71 1.02 -4.97
C ASN A 64 13.86 1.52 -5.86
N PHE A 65 14.54 0.60 -6.55
CA PHE A 65 15.59 0.97 -7.49
C PHE A 65 15.02 1.66 -8.73
N GLU A 66 13.97 1.10 -9.35
CA GLU A 66 13.39 1.64 -10.57
C GLU A 66 12.82 3.05 -10.40
N HIS A 67 12.10 3.29 -9.30
CA HIS A 67 11.38 4.55 -9.09
C HIS A 67 12.15 5.59 -8.28
N ARG A 68 13.11 5.18 -7.44
CA ARG A 68 13.87 6.09 -6.57
C ARG A 68 15.39 6.03 -6.79
N GLY A 69 15.89 5.07 -7.57
CA GLY A 69 17.32 4.84 -7.76
C GLY A 69 18.03 4.32 -6.50
N ILE A 70 17.29 3.83 -5.51
CA ILE A 70 17.82 3.38 -4.22
C ILE A 70 17.93 1.86 -4.24
N ALA A 71 19.14 1.36 -4.02
CA ALA A 71 19.38 -0.08 -3.95
C ALA A 71 18.87 -0.66 -2.62
N GLY A 72 18.21 -1.82 -2.70
CA GLY A 72 17.74 -2.58 -1.55
C GLY A 72 16.25 -2.38 -1.25
N ALA A 73 15.71 -3.30 -0.46
CA ALA A 73 14.31 -3.29 -0.05
C ALA A 73 14.00 -2.17 0.95
N THR A 74 12.71 -1.84 1.03
CA THR A 74 12.13 -0.94 2.04
C THR A 74 10.85 -1.59 2.57
N ASP A 75 10.28 -1.02 3.63
CA ASP A 75 9.01 -1.46 4.21
C ASP A 75 7.79 -1.09 3.35
N VAL A 76 7.75 0.12 2.79
CA VAL A 76 6.65 0.63 1.98
C VAL A 76 7.12 1.53 0.83
N LEU A 77 6.40 1.47 -0.30
CA LEU A 77 6.47 2.43 -1.40
C LEU A 77 5.07 2.92 -1.75
N SER A 78 4.95 4.22 -2.07
CA SER A 78 3.69 4.83 -2.49
C SER A 78 3.85 5.44 -3.88
N PHE A 79 2.90 5.14 -4.77
CA PHE A 79 2.83 5.58 -6.15
C PHE A 79 1.56 6.43 -6.34
N PRO A 80 1.62 7.74 -6.03
CA PRO A 80 0.45 8.61 -6.11
C PRO A 80 0.04 8.87 -7.56
N ILE A 81 -1.27 8.90 -7.82
CA ILE A 81 -1.84 9.32 -9.12
C ILE A 81 -2.36 10.76 -9.00
N ASP A 82 -3.47 10.96 -8.30
CA ASP A 82 -4.04 12.28 -8.05
C ASP A 82 -3.47 12.90 -6.78
N GLN A 83 -3.18 14.20 -6.83
CA GLN A 83 -2.91 14.99 -5.63
C GLN A 83 -4.22 15.35 -4.93
N LEU A 84 -4.17 15.80 -3.68
CA LEU A 84 -5.34 16.20 -2.89
C LEU A 84 -6.02 17.50 -3.37
N ASP A 85 -5.61 18.02 -4.53
CA ASP A 85 -6.20 19.20 -5.15
C ASP A 85 -7.67 18.97 -5.58
N GLU A 86 -8.38 20.05 -5.90
CA GLU A 86 -9.77 20.00 -6.36
C GLU A 86 -9.88 19.15 -7.63
N LEU A 87 -10.69 18.10 -7.55
CA LEU A 87 -11.09 17.31 -8.70
C LEU A 87 -12.35 17.90 -9.33
N GLN A 88 -12.58 17.60 -10.61
CA GLN A 88 -13.87 17.87 -11.22
C GLN A 88 -14.96 17.09 -10.47
N ALA A 89 -16.12 17.73 -10.29
CA ALA A 89 -17.29 17.07 -9.71
C ALA A 89 -17.60 15.78 -10.50
N ASP A 90 -17.95 14.72 -9.78
CA ASP A 90 -18.31 13.39 -10.30
C ASP A 90 -17.15 12.53 -10.85
N MET A 91 -15.89 12.93 -10.69
CA MET A 91 -14.74 12.05 -10.95
C MET A 91 -14.30 11.30 -9.68
N PRO A 92 -14.06 9.98 -9.74
CA PRO A 92 -13.45 9.26 -8.63
C PRO A 92 -12.03 9.80 -8.40
N ARG A 93 -11.64 9.95 -7.12
CA ARG A 93 -10.29 10.34 -6.73
C ARG A 93 -9.38 9.12 -6.78
N GLN A 94 -8.37 9.14 -7.64
CA GLN A 94 -7.40 8.05 -7.75
C GLN A 94 -6.18 8.34 -6.86
N LEU A 95 -6.11 7.73 -5.68
CA LEU A 95 -4.97 7.89 -4.78
C LEU A 95 -3.71 7.23 -5.32
N GLY A 96 -3.86 6.18 -6.14
CA GLY A 96 -2.78 5.36 -6.65
C GLY A 96 -2.52 4.12 -5.80
N ASP A 97 -1.28 3.63 -5.82
CA ASP A 97 -0.91 2.33 -5.25
C ASP A 97 0.02 2.46 -4.04
N VAL A 98 -0.20 1.63 -3.03
CA VAL A 98 0.71 1.42 -1.90
C VAL A 98 1.22 -0.02 -1.92
N MET A 99 2.53 -0.18 -2.02
CA MET A 99 3.21 -1.48 -1.98
C MET A 99 3.85 -1.66 -0.61
N ILE A 100 3.50 -2.75 0.08
CA ILE A 100 3.98 -3.06 1.44
C ILE A 100 4.77 -4.37 1.39
N CYS A 101 5.94 -4.42 2.05
CA CYS A 101 6.71 -5.65 2.20
C CYS A 101 6.72 -6.14 3.67
N PRO A 102 5.81 -7.05 4.04
CA PRO A 102 5.74 -7.59 5.42
C PRO A 102 7.03 -8.29 5.87
N ALA A 103 7.66 -9.06 4.98
CA ALA A 103 8.86 -9.83 5.29
C ALA A 103 10.06 -8.93 5.63
N TYR A 104 10.18 -7.78 4.96
CA TYR A 104 11.22 -6.78 5.28
C TYR A 104 11.05 -6.22 6.69
N VAL A 105 9.81 -5.88 7.08
CA VAL A 105 9.50 -5.41 8.44
C VAL A 105 9.78 -6.48 9.49
N ALA A 106 9.38 -7.73 9.23
CA ALA A 106 9.65 -8.86 10.13
C ALA A 106 11.15 -9.10 10.35
N GLY A 107 11.97 -8.96 9.29
CA GLY A 107 13.43 -9.02 9.38
C GLY A 107 14.04 -7.91 10.23
N GLN A 108 13.55 -6.67 10.10
CA GLN A 108 14.05 -5.54 10.90
C GLN A 108 13.78 -5.68 12.41
N VAL A 109 12.66 -6.31 12.79
CA VAL A 109 12.35 -6.60 14.20
C VAL A 109 13.30 -7.65 14.78
N ALA A 110 13.75 -8.63 13.97
CA ALA A 110 14.73 -9.63 14.39
C ALA A 110 16.14 -9.06 14.54
N ASP A 111 16.51 -8.08 13.69
CA ASP A 111 17.83 -7.43 13.69
C ASP A 111 17.95 -6.25 14.67
N GLY A 112 16.90 -5.95 15.45
CA GLY A 112 16.93 -4.94 16.52
C GLY A 112 17.06 -3.49 16.04
N SER A 113 16.85 -3.23 14.76
CA SER A 113 17.04 -1.92 14.12
C SER A 113 15.70 -1.23 13.87
N THR A 114 14.87 -1.04 14.90
CA THR A 114 13.70 -0.16 14.77
C THR A 114 14.07 1.25 15.23
N MET A 115 14.27 2.15 14.28
CA MET A 115 14.10 3.59 14.51
C MET A 115 12.60 3.87 14.46
N VAL A 116 11.96 3.94 15.62
CA VAL A 116 10.65 4.59 15.81
C VAL A 116 10.85 6.08 16.07
#